data_AF-A0A5E3XJ37-F1
#
_entry.id   AF-A0A5E3XJ37-F1
#
_cell.length_a   1.000
_cell.length_b   1.000
_cell.length_c   1.000
_cell.angle_alpha   90.00
_cell.angle_beta   90.00
_cell.angle_gamma   90.00
#
_symmetry.space_group_name_H-M   'P 1'
#
loop_
_entity.id
_entity.type
_entity.pdbx_description
1 polymer ?
#
loop_
_entity_poly.entity_id
_entity_poly.type
_entity_poly.pdbx_seq_one_letter_code
_entity_poly.pdbx_strand_id
1 'polypeptide(L)'
;MAQNQPVSDTLRYQSFMHSPEIADASMQEEVNAVLVYTTDDLGYVCDPLKNRDQLREHLYEYCLSTGDDKRFRQGELADVFNTPHYKRVCSFFPRDPMVLDWYYTVYTRKSSKGSFNAVAAMVCEAQSPMGEAVIVKDCPADKWDVLNTEIDADELAKTLWFYHKSGTSAEADFAERTLLRMLVS
;
A
#
# COMPACT_ATOMS: atom_id res chain seq x y z
N MET A 1 -8.08 63.24 -47.98
CA MET A 1 -7.91 64.32 -46.99
C MET A 1 -9.29 64.80 -46.55
N ALA A 2 -9.72 64.43 -45.35
CA ALA A 2 -10.66 65.15 -44.49
C ALA A 2 -10.74 64.37 -43.16
N GLN A 3 -10.40 65.07 -42.08
CA GLN A 3 -10.43 64.63 -40.68
C GLN A 3 -11.85 64.82 -40.10
N ASN A 4 -12.26 64.00 -39.12
CA ASN A 4 -12.31 64.38 -37.69
C ASN A 4 -13.12 63.39 -36.83
N GLN A 5 -12.59 63.18 -35.63
CA GLN A 5 -13.00 62.30 -34.52
C GLN A 5 -14.29 62.78 -33.78
N PRO A 6 -14.57 62.37 -32.51
CA PRO A 6 -14.96 61.06 -31.98
C PRO A 6 -16.27 61.16 -31.16
N VAL A 7 -16.90 60.03 -30.79
CA VAL A 7 -17.82 59.99 -29.63
C VAL A 7 -17.59 58.70 -28.84
N SER A 8 -17.11 58.86 -27.61
CA SER A 8 -17.11 57.86 -26.54
C SER A 8 -18.54 57.49 -26.17
N ASP A 9 -18.81 56.23 -25.78
CA ASP A 9 -19.24 55.94 -24.40
C ASP A 9 -19.60 54.47 -24.11
N THR A 10 -19.02 54.02 -22.98
CA THR A 10 -19.62 53.17 -21.92
C THR A 10 -19.87 51.67 -22.16
N LEU A 11 -18.94 50.88 -21.61
CA LEU A 11 -19.12 49.73 -20.71
C LEU A 11 -20.40 48.86 -20.87
N ARG A 12 -20.20 47.61 -21.28
CA ARG A 12 -20.85 46.45 -20.65
C ARG A 12 -19.85 45.32 -20.44
N TYR A 13 -19.41 45.21 -19.19
CA TYR A 13 -19.01 43.95 -18.59
C TYR A 13 -20.16 42.96 -18.73
N GLN A 14 -19.95 41.85 -19.42
CA GLN A 14 -20.75 40.65 -19.21
C GLN A 14 -19.82 39.57 -18.68
N SER A 15 -20.07 39.22 -17.41
CA SER A 15 -19.50 38.10 -16.69
C SER A 15 -19.56 36.84 -17.55
N PHE A 16 -18.41 36.32 -17.93
CA PHE A 16 -18.30 34.90 -18.19
C PHE A 16 -18.30 34.20 -16.84
N MET A 17 -19.35 33.41 -16.67
CA MET A 17 -19.59 32.48 -15.56
C MET A 17 -18.29 31.82 -15.14
N HIS A 18 -17.97 31.97 -13.85
CA HIS A 18 -17.09 31.04 -13.15
C HIS A 18 -17.64 29.63 -13.39
N SER A 19 -16.90 28.81 -14.13
CA SER A 19 -16.95 27.38 -13.92
C SER A 19 -16.67 27.15 -12.44
N PRO A 20 -17.49 26.38 -11.70
CA PRO A 20 -17.09 25.96 -10.38
C PRO A 20 -15.87 25.07 -10.56
N GLU A 21 -14.71 25.56 -10.13
CA GLU A 21 -13.60 24.70 -9.73
C GLU A 21 -14.22 23.65 -8.80
N ILE A 22 -14.28 22.42 -9.29
CA ILE A 22 -14.60 21.26 -8.48
C ILE A 22 -13.60 21.32 -7.35
N ALA A 23 -14.13 21.53 -6.14
CA ALA A 23 -13.37 21.58 -4.92
C ALA A 23 -12.36 20.42 -4.94
N ASP A 24 -11.09 20.78 -4.94
CA ASP A 24 -9.98 19.91 -4.66
C ASP A 24 -10.22 19.41 -3.24
N ALA A 25 -11.01 18.34 -3.12
CA ALA A 25 -11.18 17.61 -1.89
C ALA A 25 -9.78 17.14 -1.58
N SER A 26 -9.15 17.76 -0.58
CA SER A 26 -7.87 17.34 -0.06
C SER A 26 -8.00 15.86 0.25
N MET A 27 -7.56 15.01 -0.68
CA MET A 27 -7.46 13.58 -0.46
C MET A 27 -6.45 13.48 0.67
N GLN A 28 -6.92 13.21 1.89
CA GLN A 28 -6.04 12.78 2.94
C GLN A 28 -5.40 11.50 2.42
N GLU A 29 -4.15 11.60 1.98
CA GLU A 29 -3.36 10.47 1.54
C GLU A 29 -3.11 9.60 2.78
N GLU A 30 -4.01 8.64 3.01
CA GLU A 30 -3.84 7.63 4.04
C GLU A 30 -2.74 6.67 3.59
N VAL A 31 -1.69 6.54 4.39
CA VAL A 31 -0.66 5.53 4.22
C VAL A 31 -1.30 4.16 4.41
N ASN A 32 -1.62 3.48 3.31
CA ASN A 32 -2.39 2.23 3.30
C ASN A 32 -1.64 1.06 2.65
N ALA A 33 -0.38 1.30 2.28
CA ALA A 33 0.55 0.31 1.77
C ALA A 33 1.97 0.55 2.31
N VAL A 34 2.76 -0.52 2.35
CA VAL A 34 4.21 -0.46 2.57
C VAL A 34 4.91 -1.12 1.39
N LEU A 35 5.79 -0.37 0.73
CA LEU A 35 6.74 -0.91 -0.23
C LEU A 35 7.89 -1.56 0.53
N VAL A 36 8.26 -2.76 0.08
CA VAL A 36 9.35 -3.55 0.65
C VAL A 36 10.45 -3.64 -0.38
N TYR A 37 11.52 -2.88 -0.15
CA TYR A 37 12.67 -2.80 -1.05
C TYR A 37 13.68 -3.92 -0.80
N THR A 38 14.31 -4.40 -1.87
CA THR A 38 15.49 -5.26 -1.75
C THR A 38 16.72 -4.45 -1.36
N THR A 39 17.77 -5.11 -0.87
CA THR A 39 19.06 -4.45 -0.60
C THR A 39 19.63 -3.77 -1.84
N ASP A 40 19.42 -4.37 -3.02
CA ASP A 40 19.90 -3.83 -4.29
C ASP A 40 19.16 -2.54 -4.68
N ASP A 41 17.87 -2.44 -4.37
CA ASP A 41 17.06 -1.23 -4.66
C ASP A 41 17.53 -0.03 -3.84
N LEU A 42 18.02 -0.27 -2.62
CA LEU A 42 18.51 0.77 -1.72
C LEU A 42 19.93 1.24 -2.03
N GLY A 43 20.68 0.49 -2.85
CA GLY A 43 22.01 0.88 -3.31
C GLY A 43 23.12 0.79 -2.26
N TYR A 44 22.89 0.14 -1.11
CA TYR A 44 23.92 -0.12 -0.09
C TYR A 44 23.84 -1.54 0.47
N VAL A 45 24.98 -2.10 0.86
CA VAL A 45 25.07 -3.46 1.40
C VAL A 45 24.75 -3.44 2.89
N CYS A 46 23.48 -3.70 3.21
CA CYS A 46 22.97 -3.92 4.55
C CYS A 46 22.24 -5.27 4.58
N ASP A 47 22.43 -6.04 5.65
CA ASP A 47 21.63 -7.25 5.89
C ASP A 47 20.34 -6.85 6.62
N PRO A 48 19.18 -6.84 5.94
CA PRO A 48 17.92 -6.43 6.55
C PRO A 48 17.52 -7.28 7.77
N LEU A 49 18.09 -8.48 7.93
CA LEU A 49 17.73 -9.42 8.99
C LEU A 49 18.63 -9.33 10.23
N LYS A 50 19.66 -8.47 10.20
CA LYS A 50 20.62 -8.32 11.29
C LYS A 50 19.96 -7.75 12.56
N ASN A 51 19.14 -6.71 12.43
CA ASN A 51 18.36 -6.13 13.51
C ASN A 51 17.08 -5.47 12.96
N ARG A 52 16.13 -5.17 13.85
CA ARG A 52 14.83 -4.61 13.47
C ARG A 52 14.94 -3.23 12.82
N ASP A 53 15.91 -2.42 13.23
CA ASP A 53 16.05 -1.06 12.70
C ASP A 53 16.55 -1.13 11.23
N GLN A 54 17.46 -2.06 10.92
CA GLN A 54 17.86 -2.36 9.54
C GLN A 54 16.71 -2.94 8.72
N LEU A 55 15.88 -3.82 9.27
CA LEU A 55 14.65 -4.27 8.60
C LEU A 55 13.74 -3.09 8.24
N ARG A 56 13.55 -2.16 9.19
CA ARG A 56 12.66 -1.00 9.03
C ARG A 56 13.11 -0.06 7.91
N GLU A 57 14.41 0.05 7.64
CA GLU A 57 14.97 0.84 6.52
C GLU A 57 14.52 0.34 5.14
N HIS A 58 14.08 -0.92 5.05
CA HIS A 58 13.56 -1.51 3.81
C HIS A 58 12.05 -1.33 3.63
N LEU A 59 11.38 -0.72 4.60
CA LEU A 59 9.93 -0.49 4.59
C LEU A 59 9.65 0.99 4.29
N TYR A 60 8.97 1.25 3.19
CA TYR A 60 8.58 2.60 2.80
C TYR A 60 7.06 2.74 2.77
N GLU A 61 6.55 3.67 3.57
CA GLU A 61 5.15 4.01 3.65
C GLU A 61 4.66 4.60 2.34
N TYR A 62 3.52 4.11 1.84
CA TYR A 62 3.00 4.46 0.53
C TYR A 62 1.48 4.60 0.55
N CYS A 63 0.97 5.46 -0.33
CA CYS A 63 -0.44 5.78 -0.44
C CYS A 63 -0.96 5.24 -1.78
N LEU A 64 -1.82 4.23 -1.72
CA LEU A 64 -2.57 3.73 -2.87
C LEU A 64 -3.94 4.41 -2.90
N SER A 65 -4.42 4.76 -4.09
CA SER A 65 -5.76 5.32 -4.21
C SER A 65 -6.82 4.26 -3.88
N THR A 66 -7.79 4.63 -3.06
CA THR A 66 -8.94 3.77 -2.73
C THR A 66 -10.22 4.27 -3.39
N GLY A 67 -11.17 3.36 -3.58
CA GLY A 67 -12.55 3.67 -3.91
C GLY A 67 -13.37 4.02 -2.67
N ASP A 68 -14.65 4.32 -2.86
CA ASP A 68 -15.58 4.62 -1.77
C ASP A 68 -15.80 3.42 -0.82
N ASP A 69 -15.54 2.20 -1.30
CA ASP A 69 -15.58 0.95 -0.54
C ASP A 69 -14.27 0.65 0.20
N LYS A 70 -13.35 1.63 0.25
CA LYS A 70 -11.99 1.55 0.83
C LYS A 70 -11.08 0.52 0.18
N ARG A 71 -11.50 -0.15 -0.90
CA ARG A 71 -10.65 -1.07 -1.66
C ARG A 71 -9.75 -0.29 -2.60
N PHE A 72 -8.60 -0.85 -2.94
CA PHE A 72 -7.70 -0.22 -3.91
C PHE A 72 -8.38 -0.11 -5.28
N ARG A 73 -8.21 1.04 -5.92
CA ARG A 73 -8.69 1.24 -7.29
C ARG A 73 -8.00 0.26 -8.23
N GLN A 74 -8.72 -0.13 -9.28
CA GLN A 74 -8.16 -1.00 -10.30
C GLN A 74 -6.99 -0.29 -10.99
N GLY A 75 -5.81 -0.90 -10.99
CA GLY A 75 -4.61 -0.35 -11.63
C GLY A 75 -3.54 0.10 -10.63
N GLU A 76 -3.90 0.49 -9.41
CA GLU A 76 -2.95 1.06 -8.43
C GLU A 76 -1.75 0.14 -8.16
N LEU A 77 -2.00 -1.14 -7.88
CA LEU A 77 -0.92 -2.12 -7.69
C LEU A 77 -0.12 -2.34 -8.97
N ALA A 78 -0.76 -2.30 -10.14
CA ALA A 78 -0.06 -2.45 -11.41
C ALA A 78 0.87 -1.26 -11.70
N ASP A 79 0.44 -0.06 -11.33
CA ASP A 79 1.21 1.17 -11.50
C ASP A 79 2.43 1.18 -10.57
N VAL A 80 2.26 0.81 -9.30
CA VAL A 80 3.37 0.65 -8.35
C VAL A 80 4.42 -0.32 -8.87
N PHE A 81 3.99 -1.47 -9.41
CA PHE A 81 4.91 -2.45 -9.95
C PHE A 81 5.39 -2.14 -11.38
N ASN A 82 4.89 -1.07 -12.01
CA ASN A 82 5.08 -0.76 -13.43
C ASN A 82 4.84 -1.99 -14.33
N THR A 83 3.81 -2.79 -14.02
CA THR A 83 3.41 -3.95 -14.80
C THR A 83 1.97 -4.35 -14.52
N PRO A 84 1.19 -4.75 -15.54
CA PRO A 84 -0.16 -5.29 -15.33
C PRO A 84 -0.19 -6.67 -14.66
N HIS A 85 0.98 -7.26 -14.41
CA HIS A 85 1.10 -8.63 -13.92
C HIS A 85 1.75 -8.69 -12.54
N TYR A 86 0.92 -8.58 -11.51
CA TYR A 86 1.27 -8.87 -10.12
C TYR A 86 0.52 -10.10 -9.62
N LYS A 87 0.95 -10.62 -8.47
CA LYS A 87 0.30 -11.75 -7.80
C LYS A 87 0.30 -11.51 -6.29
N ARG A 88 -0.73 -12.03 -5.62
CA ARG A 88 -0.69 -12.25 -4.17
C ARG A 88 0.25 -13.41 -3.87
N VAL A 89 1.17 -13.21 -2.94
CA VAL A 89 2.15 -14.22 -2.54
C VAL A 89 1.68 -14.93 -1.28
N CYS A 90 1.47 -14.20 -0.20
CA CYS A 90 0.97 -14.76 1.06
C CYS A 90 0.11 -13.73 1.81
N SER A 91 -0.49 -14.20 2.89
CA SER A 91 -1.17 -13.37 3.89
C SER A 91 -0.73 -13.84 5.27
N PHE A 92 -0.66 -12.91 6.23
CA PHE A 92 -0.24 -13.19 7.60
C PHE A 92 -0.90 -12.22 8.56
N PHE A 93 -1.12 -12.62 9.80
CA PHE A 93 -1.73 -11.74 10.79
C PHE A 93 -0.68 -10.84 11.47
N PRO A 94 -1.09 -9.72 12.10
CA PRO A 94 -0.20 -9.02 13.03
C PRO A 94 0.18 -9.93 14.20
N ARG A 95 1.31 -9.62 14.84
CA ARG A 95 1.83 -10.37 16.00
C ARG A 95 0.89 -10.44 17.21
N ASP A 96 -0.10 -9.54 17.29
CA ASP A 96 -1.10 -9.57 18.35
C ASP A 96 -2.11 -10.69 18.07
N PRO A 97 -2.17 -11.75 18.91
CA PRO A 97 -3.06 -12.90 18.68
C PRO A 97 -4.54 -12.56 18.81
N MET A 98 -4.90 -11.42 19.40
CA MET A 98 -6.31 -11.01 19.57
C MET A 98 -6.91 -10.42 18.29
N VAL A 99 -6.07 -10.02 17.33
CA VAL A 99 -6.54 -9.46 16.06
C VAL A 99 -6.99 -10.59 15.14
N LEU A 100 -8.28 -10.65 14.80
CA LEU A 100 -8.79 -11.65 13.86
C LEU A 100 -9.56 -11.02 12.69
N ASP A 101 -9.99 -9.76 12.83
CA ASP A 101 -10.82 -9.04 11.87
C ASP A 101 -10.08 -8.61 10.60
N TRP A 102 -8.75 -8.45 10.65
CA TRP A 102 -7.92 -8.08 9.50
C TRP A 102 -6.57 -8.81 9.51
N TYR A 103 -5.88 -8.78 8.36
CA TYR A 103 -4.56 -9.37 8.16
C TYR A 103 -3.75 -8.56 7.15
N TYR A 104 -2.45 -8.83 7.07
CA TYR A 104 -1.59 -8.30 6.02
C TYR A 104 -1.61 -9.21 4.80
N THR A 105 -1.54 -8.63 3.61
CA THR A 105 -1.40 -9.36 2.34
C THR A 105 -0.19 -8.84 1.58
N VAL A 106 0.65 -9.76 1.08
CA VAL A 106 1.85 -9.47 0.30
C VAL A 106 1.56 -9.64 -1.18
N TYR A 107 1.88 -8.63 -1.97
CA TYR A 107 1.87 -8.66 -3.42
C TYR A 107 3.28 -8.52 -3.97
N THR A 108 3.55 -9.19 -5.09
CA THR A 108 4.80 -9.01 -5.85
C THR A 108 4.50 -8.98 -7.34
N ARG A 109 5.49 -8.58 -8.14
CA ARG A 109 5.49 -8.84 -9.58
C ARG A 109 5.35 -10.34 -9.83
N LYS A 110 4.61 -10.71 -10.88
CA LYS A 110 4.49 -12.11 -11.32
C LYS A 110 5.78 -12.61 -12.01
N SER A 111 6.55 -11.68 -12.56
CA SER A 111 7.88 -11.93 -13.13
C SER A 111 8.85 -12.44 -12.07
N SER A 112 9.73 -13.37 -12.42
CA SER A 112 10.84 -13.84 -11.57
C SER A 112 12.11 -13.01 -11.74
N LYS A 113 12.02 -11.84 -12.38
CA LYS A 113 13.15 -10.92 -12.58
C LYS A 113 13.30 -10.01 -11.36
N GLY A 114 14.55 -9.72 -10.99
CA GLY A 114 14.91 -8.87 -9.85
C GLY A 114 15.73 -9.64 -8.83
N SER A 115 16.13 -8.97 -7.77
CA SER A 115 16.90 -9.55 -6.66
C SER A 115 15.99 -10.19 -5.64
N PHE A 116 16.51 -11.13 -4.86
CA PHE A 116 15.72 -11.81 -3.84
C PHE A 116 15.32 -10.82 -2.73
N ASN A 117 14.03 -10.79 -2.38
CA ASN A 117 13.51 -9.92 -1.33
C ASN A 117 13.53 -10.65 0.02
N ALA A 118 14.67 -10.56 0.72
CA ALA A 118 14.86 -11.21 2.01
C ALA A 118 13.83 -10.76 3.07
N VAL A 119 13.33 -9.52 2.97
CA VAL A 119 12.34 -9.00 3.92
C VAL A 119 10.98 -9.65 3.71
N ALA A 120 10.47 -9.62 2.48
CA ALA A 120 9.20 -10.28 2.15
C ALA A 120 9.27 -11.79 2.39
N ALA A 121 10.42 -12.42 2.15
CA ALA A 121 10.61 -13.85 2.32
C ALA A 121 10.38 -14.35 3.76
N MET A 122 10.51 -13.48 4.77
CA MET A 122 10.26 -13.85 6.19
C MET A 122 8.86 -14.42 6.43
N VAL A 123 7.88 -14.03 5.61
CA VAL A 123 6.48 -14.45 5.73
C VAL A 123 5.98 -15.20 4.50
N CYS A 124 6.82 -15.41 3.49
CA CYS A 124 6.43 -16.02 2.21
C CYS A 124 6.85 -17.50 2.06
N GLU A 125 7.47 -18.11 3.07
CA GLU A 125 7.87 -19.54 3.18
C GLU A 125 8.09 -20.29 1.85
N ALA A 126 7.03 -20.85 1.26
CA ALA A 126 7.08 -21.66 0.03
C ALA A 126 7.39 -20.86 -1.25
N GLN A 127 7.38 -19.53 -1.18
CA GLN A 127 7.63 -18.62 -2.29
C GLN A 127 8.87 -17.78 -2.03
N SER A 128 9.69 -17.63 -3.07
CA SER A 128 10.83 -16.72 -3.09
C SER A 128 10.42 -15.41 -3.77
N PRO A 129 9.97 -14.39 -3.02
CA PRO A 129 9.62 -13.10 -3.61
C PRO A 129 10.88 -12.48 -4.25
N MET A 130 10.73 -12.06 -5.51
CA MET A 130 11.79 -11.42 -6.30
C MET A 130 11.38 -9.97 -6.59
N GLY A 131 12.34 -9.06 -6.48
CA GLY A 131 12.14 -7.62 -6.60
C GLY A 131 11.35 -7.02 -5.45
N GLU A 132 10.84 -5.82 -5.67
CA GLU A 132 9.99 -5.11 -4.72
C GLU A 132 8.70 -5.89 -4.40
N ALA A 133 8.25 -5.78 -3.15
CA ALA A 133 6.95 -6.28 -2.72
C ALA A 133 6.10 -5.12 -2.16
N VAL A 134 4.78 -5.31 -2.16
CA VAL A 134 3.82 -4.38 -1.56
C VAL A 134 3.07 -5.13 -0.47
N ILE A 135 3.06 -4.59 0.73
CA ILE A 135 2.27 -5.12 1.86
C ILE A 135 1.12 -4.16 2.14
N VAL A 136 -0.09 -4.69 2.25
CA VAL A 136 -1.31 -3.94 2.54
C VAL A 136 -2.09 -4.59 3.66
N LYS A 137 -2.99 -3.84 4.31
CA LYS A 137 -4.05 -4.43 5.14
C LYS A 137 -5.18 -4.95 4.26
N ASP A 138 -5.74 -6.08 4.66
CA ASP A 138 -6.81 -6.80 3.97
C ASP A 138 -7.74 -7.42 5.02
N CYS A 139 -8.98 -7.72 4.62
CA CYS A 139 -10.00 -8.24 5.52
C CYS A 139 -11.08 -9.02 4.76
N PRO A 140 -11.91 -9.81 5.47
CA PRO A 140 -13.11 -10.41 4.90
C PRO A 140 -14.01 -9.39 4.20
N ALA A 141 -14.73 -9.83 3.16
CA ALA A 141 -15.49 -8.95 2.28
C ALA A 141 -16.53 -8.08 3.00
N ASP A 142 -17.09 -8.56 4.11
CA ASP A 142 -18.09 -7.92 4.96
C ASP A 142 -17.51 -6.96 6.02
N LYS A 143 -16.18 -6.84 6.11
CA LYS A 143 -15.49 -6.01 7.11
C LYS A 143 -14.85 -4.74 6.55
N TRP A 144 -14.88 -4.55 5.22
CA TRP A 144 -14.25 -3.40 4.57
C TRP A 144 -14.78 -2.06 5.08
N ASP A 145 -16.08 -1.94 5.30
CA ASP A 145 -16.70 -0.68 5.77
C ASP A 145 -16.13 -0.19 7.11
N VAL A 146 -15.74 -1.13 7.99
CA VAL A 146 -15.23 -0.84 9.34
C VAL A 146 -13.71 -0.92 9.44
N LEU A 147 -13.02 -1.38 8.40
CA LEU A 147 -11.56 -1.48 8.39
C LEU A 147 -10.94 -0.07 8.39
N ASN A 148 -9.93 0.12 9.25
CA ASN A 148 -8.93 1.17 9.09
C ASN A 148 -7.80 0.63 8.20
N THR A 149 -7.68 1.21 7.01
CA THR A 149 -6.69 0.85 5.98
C THR A 149 -5.29 1.34 6.28
N GLU A 150 -5.12 2.26 7.23
CA GLU A 150 -3.82 2.83 7.60
C GLU A 150 -2.83 1.75 8.06
N ILE A 151 -1.61 1.79 7.54
CA ILE A 151 -0.53 0.87 7.90
C ILE A 151 0.64 1.65 8.52
N ASP A 152 1.00 1.27 9.73
CA ASP A 152 2.19 1.77 10.42
C ASP A 152 3.37 0.85 10.09
N ALA A 153 4.41 1.39 9.45
CA ALA A 153 5.57 0.61 9.04
C ALA A 153 6.43 0.14 10.24
N ASP A 154 6.40 0.81 11.39
CA ASP A 154 7.07 0.35 12.62
C ASP A 154 6.34 -0.84 13.24
N GLU A 155 5.00 -0.85 13.28
CA GLU A 155 4.23 -2.02 13.73
C GLU A 155 4.36 -3.20 12.76
N LEU A 156 4.41 -2.92 11.45
CA LEU A 156 4.72 -3.95 10.45
C LEU A 156 6.14 -4.51 10.65
N ALA A 157 7.14 -3.67 10.87
CA ALA A 157 8.51 -4.10 11.17
C ALA A 157 8.57 -5.01 12.42
N LYS A 158 7.86 -4.64 13.49
CA LYS A 158 7.75 -5.48 14.70
C LYS A 158 7.11 -6.84 14.40
N THR A 159 6.07 -6.86 13.57
CA THR A 159 5.37 -8.09 13.17
C THR A 159 6.27 -8.99 12.33
N LEU A 160 6.92 -8.46 11.29
CA LEU A 160 7.84 -9.21 10.45
C LEU A 160 9.03 -9.75 11.26
N TRP A 161 9.59 -8.92 12.16
CA TRP A 161 10.66 -9.33 13.06
C TRP A 161 10.23 -10.45 14.02
N PHE A 162 8.98 -10.43 14.49
CA PHE A 162 8.42 -11.50 15.30
C PHE A 162 8.41 -12.83 14.55
N TYR A 163 7.88 -12.90 13.33
CA TYR A 163 7.90 -14.13 12.53
C TYR A 163 9.34 -14.62 12.28
N HIS A 164 10.24 -13.70 11.92
CA HIS A 164 11.65 -14.03 11.71
C HIS A 164 12.33 -14.59 12.96
N LYS A 165 12.12 -14.00 14.14
CA LYS A 165 12.81 -14.43 15.38
C LYS A 165 12.16 -15.60 16.10
N SER A 166 10.84 -15.74 16.02
CA SER A 166 10.13 -16.87 16.61
C SER A 166 10.34 -18.15 15.81
N GLY A 167 10.58 -18.04 14.50
CA GLY A 167 10.54 -19.18 13.59
C GLY A 167 9.13 -19.72 13.37
N THR A 168 8.10 -19.01 13.83
CA THR A 168 6.70 -19.35 13.57
C THR A 168 6.43 -19.25 12.08
N SER A 169 5.84 -20.30 11.52
CA SER A 169 5.33 -20.29 10.14
C SER A 169 4.18 -19.30 10.03
N ALA A 170 4.37 -18.25 9.22
CA ALA A 170 3.33 -17.26 8.94
C ALA A 170 2.15 -17.90 8.21
N GLU A 171 2.40 -18.89 7.36
CA GLU A 171 1.34 -19.65 6.66
C GLU A 171 0.51 -20.48 7.63
N ALA A 172 1.16 -21.23 8.53
CA ALA A 172 0.46 -22.05 9.53
C ALA A 172 -0.34 -21.19 10.53
N ASP A 173 0.27 -20.11 11.05
CA ASP A 173 -0.40 -19.15 11.92
C ASP A 173 -1.61 -18.50 11.23
N PHE A 174 -1.46 -18.12 9.95
CA PHE A 174 -2.55 -17.58 9.16
C PHE A 174 -3.70 -18.57 8.99
N ALA A 175 -3.40 -19.85 8.71
CA ALA A 175 -4.40 -20.90 8.60
C ALA A 175 -5.14 -21.12 9.94
N GLU A 176 -4.41 -21.27 11.04
CA GLU A 176 -4.99 -21.47 12.38
C GLU A 176 -5.89 -20.31 12.78
N ARG A 177 -5.39 -19.07 12.66
CA ARG A 177 -6.16 -17.88 13.05
C ARG A 177 -7.34 -17.61 12.14
N THR A 178 -7.24 -17.97 10.86
CA THR A 178 -8.38 -17.94 9.95
C THR A 178 -9.46 -18.93 10.38
N LEU A 179 -9.10 -20.14 10.83
CA LEU A 179 -10.07 -21.10 11.38
C LEU A 179 -10.70 -20.59 12.68
N LEU A 180 -9.90 -20.08 13.61
CA LEU A 180 -10.40 -19.48 14.85
C LEU A 180 -11.41 -18.37 14.56
N ARG A 181 -11.09 -17.47 13.63
CA ARG A 181 -12.01 -16.43 13.16
C ARG A 181 -13.33 -16.99 12.67
N MET A 182 -13.31 -18.03 11.84
CA MET A 182 -14.54 -18.65 11.32
C MET A 182 -15.39 -19.31 12.42
N LEU A 183 -14.79 -19.74 13.53
CA LEU A 183 -15.50 -20.36 14.65
C LEU A 183 -16.14 -19.35 15.60
N VAL A 184 -15.58 -18.13 15.68
CA VAL A 184 -16.10 -17.06 16.54
C VAL A 184 -17.01 -16.07 15.82
N SER A 185 -17.16 -16.20 14.50
CA SER A 185 -18.05 -15.39 13.66
C SER A 185 -19.44 -15.99 13.56
#